data_AF-A0A661D2Q4-F1
#
_entry.id   AF-A0A661D2Q4-F1
#
_cell.length_a   1.000
_cell.length_b   1.000
_cell.length_c   1.000
_cell.angle_alpha   90.00
_cell.angle_beta   90.00
_cell.angle_gamma   90.00
#
_symmetry.space_group_name_H-M   'P 1'
#
loop_
_entity.id
_entity.type
_entity.pdbx_description
1 polymer ?
#
loop_
_entity_poly.entity_id
_entity_poly.type
_entity_poly.pdbx_seq_one_letter_code
_entity_poly.pdbx_strand_id
1 'polypeptide(L)'
;MGLWVSDAKEVGDISRWSDDSNVPDKWKQAKYIRFLTEAEYLAAIEMGMGKTPEQELHLRVFAWWAANDPLRQAQPDKAAPKSPFLPGSKARKNLEQLVKLLSATDPNKRLMKAEALRQLGRFEELQAPFPKAFTKVADWMRRLVTERDALVRELFSLNKTR
;
A
#
# COMPACT_ATOMS: atom_id res chain seq x y z
N MET A 1 10.54 17.87 -4.36
CA MET A 1 10.77 17.83 -2.91
C MET A 1 9.48 17.34 -2.27
N GLY A 2 9.51 16.17 -1.62
CA GLY A 2 8.36 15.65 -0.86
C GLY A 2 8.33 16.22 0.55
N LEU A 3 7.16 16.27 1.17
CA LEU A 3 6.97 16.72 2.55
C LEU A 3 6.08 15.74 3.32
N TRP A 4 6.27 15.65 4.63
CA TRP A 4 5.30 15.04 5.52
C TRP A 4 4.22 16.06 5.83
N VAL A 5 2.96 15.72 5.55
CA VAL A 5 1.84 16.65 5.76
C VAL A 5 1.69 17.02 7.24
N SER A 6 2.04 16.11 8.14
CA SER A 6 2.10 16.36 9.59
C SER A 6 3.09 17.46 9.99
N ASP A 7 4.11 17.72 9.17
CA ASP A 7 5.14 18.72 9.44
C ASP A 7 4.78 20.07 8.79
N ALA A 8 3.72 20.11 7.99
CA ALA A 8 3.27 21.34 7.33
C ALA A 8 2.58 22.25 8.34
N LYS A 9 2.91 23.54 8.30
CA LYS A 9 2.22 24.55 9.09
C LYS A 9 0.82 24.79 8.51
N GLU A 10 -0.20 24.61 9.32
CA GLU A 10 -1.55 25.05 8.97
C GLU A 10 -1.61 26.58 8.92
N VAL A 11 -2.10 27.11 7.80
CA VAL A 11 -2.24 28.56 7.57
C VAL A 11 -3.69 29.03 7.54
N GLY A 12 -4.63 28.08 7.64
CA GLY A 12 -6.07 28.26 7.78
C GLY A 12 -6.87 27.20 7.03
N ASP A 13 -8.20 27.34 7.03
CA ASP A 13 -9.17 26.36 6.52
C ASP A 13 -10.21 27.05 5.63
N ILE A 14 -10.73 26.32 4.63
CA ILE A 14 -11.86 26.76 3.79
C ILE A 14 -12.98 25.75 3.97
N SER A 15 -14.16 26.23 4.33
CA SER A 15 -15.35 25.37 4.41
C SER A 15 -15.73 24.86 3.02
N ARG A 16 -16.09 23.58 2.94
CA ARG A 16 -16.62 22.97 1.70
C ARG A 16 -17.89 23.66 1.17
N TRP A 17 -18.57 24.43 2.03
CA TRP A 17 -19.84 25.08 1.75
C TRP A 17 -19.76 26.62 1.69
N SER A 18 -18.58 27.21 1.89
CA SER A 18 -18.38 28.65 1.70
C SER A 18 -18.16 28.98 0.24
N ASP A 19 -18.54 30.18 -0.18
CA ASP A 19 -18.18 30.69 -1.49
C ASP A 19 -16.69 31.07 -1.53
N ASP A 20 -16.07 30.94 -2.70
CA ASP A 20 -14.64 31.23 -2.88
C ASP A 20 -14.29 32.73 -2.82
N SER A 21 -15.27 33.59 -2.53
CA SER A 21 -15.14 35.05 -2.57
C SER A 21 -14.13 35.58 -1.55
N ASN A 22 -13.98 34.90 -0.41
CA ASN A 22 -13.03 35.26 0.65
C ASN A 22 -11.76 34.40 0.70
N VAL A 23 -11.56 33.49 -0.26
CA VAL A 23 -10.35 32.65 -0.31
C VAL A 23 -9.17 33.49 -0.82
N PRO A 24 -8.06 33.58 -0.07
CA PRO A 24 -6.88 34.32 -0.51
C PRO A 24 -6.35 33.82 -1.86
N ASP A 25 -5.95 34.72 -2.76
CA ASP A 25 -5.50 34.33 -4.10
C ASP A 25 -4.30 33.37 -4.08
N LYS A 26 -3.41 33.53 -3.09
CA LYS A 26 -2.30 32.59 -2.85
C LYS A 26 -2.75 31.15 -2.57
N TRP A 27 -3.96 30.94 -2.05
CA TRP A 27 -4.52 29.61 -1.79
C TRP A 27 -5.17 29.02 -3.04
N LYS A 28 -5.80 29.87 -3.87
CA LYS A 28 -6.35 29.45 -5.18
C LYS A 28 -5.26 28.94 -6.13
N GLN A 29 -4.05 29.46 -5.99
CA GLN A 29 -2.87 29.04 -6.77
C GLN A 29 -2.08 27.90 -6.10
N ALA A 30 -2.46 27.48 -4.90
CA ALA A 30 -1.75 26.42 -4.18
C ALA A 30 -1.89 25.09 -4.93
N LYS A 31 -0.79 24.35 -5.02
CA LYS A 31 -0.83 23.02 -5.63
C LYS A 31 -1.52 22.05 -4.67
N TYR A 32 -2.42 21.25 -5.21
CA TYR A 32 -3.01 20.15 -4.46
C TYR A 32 -1.95 19.13 -4.08
N ILE A 33 -2.04 18.65 -2.85
CA ILE A 33 -1.27 17.50 -2.40
C ILE A 33 -1.87 16.27 -3.10
N ARG A 34 -1.00 15.39 -3.56
CA ARG A 34 -1.37 14.07 -4.08
C ARG A 34 -0.53 13.00 -3.41
N PHE A 35 -0.98 11.75 -3.50
CA PHE A 35 -0.13 10.61 -3.21
C PHE A 35 1.05 10.54 -4.18
N LEU A 36 2.17 10.02 -3.69
CA LEU A 36 3.34 9.77 -4.52
C LEU A 36 3.10 8.55 -5.42
N THR A 37 3.77 8.52 -6.56
CA THR A 37 3.89 7.31 -7.38
C THR A 37 4.80 6.30 -6.68
N GLU A 38 4.77 5.03 -7.10
CA GLU A 38 5.70 4.01 -6.60
C GLU A 38 7.17 4.49 -6.69
N ALA A 39 7.58 5.01 -7.86
CA ALA A 39 8.94 5.48 -8.09
C ALA A 39 9.32 6.64 -7.14
N GLU A 40 8.40 7.57 -6.88
CA GLU A 40 8.61 8.67 -5.95
C GLU A 40 8.70 8.19 -4.50
N TYR A 41 7.89 7.22 -4.07
CA TYR A 41 8.03 6.60 -2.75
C TYR A 41 9.36 5.88 -2.59
N LEU A 42 9.78 5.10 -3.60
CA LEU A 42 11.06 4.41 -3.58
C LEU A 42 12.24 5.40 -3.52
N ALA A 43 12.18 6.50 -4.27
CA ALA A 43 13.17 7.57 -4.18
C ALA A 43 13.18 8.23 -2.78
N ALA A 44 12.01 8.47 -2.18
CA ALA A 44 11.92 9.03 -0.83
C ALA A 44 12.56 8.11 0.23
N ILE A 45 12.37 6.79 0.09
CA ILE A 45 13.03 5.79 0.95
C ILE A 45 14.54 5.83 0.77
N GLU A 46 15.04 5.86 -0.48
CA GLU A 46 16.48 5.94 -0.80
C GLU A 46 17.12 7.22 -0.26
N MET A 47 16.38 8.33 -0.21
CA MET A 47 16.82 9.60 0.37
C MET A 47 16.72 9.66 1.90
N GLY A 48 16.25 8.60 2.58
CA GLY A 48 16.13 8.59 4.04
C GLY A 48 15.04 9.51 4.58
N MET A 49 13.95 9.73 3.82
CA MET A 49 12.85 10.61 4.26
C MET A 49 12.05 10.05 5.46
N GLY A 50 12.14 8.75 5.72
CA GLY A 50 11.59 8.11 6.91
C GLY A 50 12.54 8.28 8.10
N LYS A 51 12.38 9.34 8.89
CA LYS A 51 13.28 9.67 9.99
C LYS A 51 13.00 8.86 11.26
N THR A 52 11.82 8.25 11.34
CA THR A 52 11.43 7.34 12.43
C THR A 52 11.01 5.98 11.86
N PRO A 53 11.01 4.90 12.68
CA PRO A 53 10.52 3.59 12.25
C PRO A 53 9.09 3.61 11.69
N GLU A 54 8.22 4.46 12.25
CA GLU A 54 6.83 4.63 11.82
C GLU A 54 6.75 5.32 10.46
N GLN A 55 7.56 6.36 10.24
CA GLN A 55 7.65 7.04 8.95
C GLN A 55 8.21 6.12 7.86
N GLU A 56 9.25 5.33 8.18
CA GLU A 56 9.78 4.33 7.25
C GLU A 56 8.73 3.27 6.93
N LEU A 57 8.04 2.73 7.94
CA LEU A 57 6.96 1.78 7.74
C LEU A 57 5.88 2.36 6.81
N HIS A 58 5.45 3.60 7.03
CA HIS A 58 4.50 4.26 6.14
C HIS A 58 5.01 4.34 4.70
N LEU A 59 6.21 4.89 4.46
CA LEU A 59 6.75 4.99 3.10
C LEU A 59 6.78 3.65 2.38
N ARG A 60 7.21 2.59 3.08
CA ARG A 60 7.30 1.24 2.52
C ARG A 60 5.92 0.62 2.22
N VAL A 61 4.93 0.84 3.08
CA VAL A 61 3.54 0.40 2.87
C VAL A 61 2.94 1.13 1.67
N PHE A 62 3.10 2.45 1.58
CA PHE A 62 2.55 3.21 0.46
C PHE A 62 3.26 2.87 -0.87
N ALA A 63 4.57 2.64 -0.88
CA ALA A 63 5.28 2.11 -2.05
C ALA A 63 4.69 0.77 -2.49
N TRP A 64 4.42 -0.12 -1.53
CA TRP A 64 3.83 -1.44 -1.79
C TRP A 64 2.41 -1.36 -2.35
N TRP A 65 1.57 -0.45 -1.84
CA TRP A 65 0.23 -0.21 -2.39
C TRP A 65 0.31 0.38 -3.81
N ALA A 66 1.13 1.41 -4.01
CA ALA A 66 1.32 2.03 -5.32
C ALA A 66 1.80 1.04 -6.39
N ALA A 67 2.66 0.07 -6.03
CA ALA A 67 3.09 -1.00 -6.94
C ALA A 67 1.95 -1.97 -7.31
N ASN A 68 0.98 -2.16 -6.42
CA ASN A 68 -0.16 -3.06 -6.60
C ASN A 68 -1.38 -2.39 -7.25
N ASP A 69 -1.50 -1.06 -7.18
CA ASP A 69 -2.66 -0.32 -7.72
C ASP A 69 -2.95 -0.63 -9.20
N PRO A 70 -1.95 -0.73 -10.10
CA PRO A 70 -2.20 -1.14 -11.49
C PRO A 70 -2.82 -2.54 -11.61
N LEU A 71 -2.48 -3.46 -10.71
CA LEU A 71 -3.04 -4.82 -10.69
C LEU A 71 -4.52 -4.82 -10.30
N ARG A 72 -4.92 -3.90 -9.42
CA ARG A 72 -6.32 -3.74 -8.98
C ARG A 72 -7.21 -3.18 -10.09
N GLN A 73 -6.63 -2.37 -10.97
CA GLN A 73 -7.32 -1.72 -12.08
C GLN A 73 -7.25 -2.50 -13.39
N ALA A 74 -6.57 -3.65 -13.41
CA ALA A 74 -6.42 -4.47 -14.60
C ALA A 74 -7.79 -5.02 -15.05
N GLN A 75 -8.19 -4.68 -16.28
CA GLN A 75 -9.41 -5.21 -16.89
C GLN A 75 -9.22 -6.69 -17.28
N PRO A 76 -10.28 -7.52 -17.26
CA PRO A 76 -10.20 -8.95 -17.58
C PRO A 76 -9.66 -9.23 -18.99
N ASP A 77 -9.81 -8.26 -19.89
CA ASP A 77 -9.61 -8.42 -21.34
C ASP A 77 -8.16 -8.11 -21.77
N LYS A 78 -7.33 -7.61 -20.84
CA LYS A 78 -5.91 -7.33 -21.09
C LYS A 78 -5.06 -8.50 -20.63
N ALA A 79 -3.90 -8.67 -21.27
CA ALA A 79 -2.92 -9.69 -20.89
C ALA A 79 -2.71 -9.70 -19.36
N ALA A 80 -2.63 -10.91 -18.79
CA ALA A 80 -2.53 -11.09 -17.34
C ALA A 80 -1.42 -10.19 -16.77
N PRO A 81 -1.74 -9.32 -15.79
CA PRO A 81 -0.78 -8.35 -15.31
C PRO A 81 0.38 -9.08 -14.61
N LYS A 82 1.61 -8.67 -14.94
CA LYS A 82 2.81 -9.26 -14.34
C LYS A 82 2.99 -8.74 -12.90
N SER A 83 3.49 -9.58 -12.01
CA SER A 83 3.85 -9.15 -10.66
C SER A 83 4.94 -8.08 -10.72
N PRO A 84 4.82 -6.95 -9.99
CA PRO A 84 5.88 -5.95 -9.89
C PRO A 84 7.08 -6.43 -9.04
N PHE A 85 6.90 -7.53 -8.29
CA PHE A 85 7.89 -8.05 -7.32
C PHE A 85 8.84 -9.10 -7.92
N LEU A 86 9.19 -8.93 -9.20
CA LEU A 86 10.17 -9.78 -9.89
C LEU A 86 11.54 -9.75 -9.17
N PRO A 87 12.33 -10.84 -9.26
CA PRO A 87 13.68 -10.87 -8.71
C PRO A 87 14.51 -9.65 -9.15
N GLY A 88 15.16 -8.99 -8.19
CA GLY A 88 16.02 -7.82 -8.42
C GLY A 88 15.30 -6.47 -8.52
N SER A 89 13.96 -6.41 -8.61
CA SER A 89 13.24 -5.14 -8.72
C SER A 89 13.32 -4.30 -7.44
N LYS A 90 13.26 -2.97 -7.58
CA LYS A 90 13.19 -2.06 -6.41
C LYS A 90 11.93 -2.34 -5.57
N ALA A 91 10.82 -2.65 -6.22
CA ALA A 91 9.57 -3.05 -5.57
C ALA A 91 9.75 -4.29 -4.67
N ARG A 92 10.45 -5.32 -5.18
CA ARG A 92 10.74 -6.54 -4.41
C ARG A 92 11.63 -6.22 -3.20
N LYS A 93 12.70 -5.45 -3.41
CA LYS A 93 13.59 -5.04 -2.30
C LYS A 93 12.84 -4.27 -1.22
N ASN A 94 11.94 -3.37 -1.62
CA ASN A 94 11.07 -2.68 -0.66
C ASN A 94 10.19 -3.67 0.13
N LEU A 95 9.54 -4.60 -0.56
CA LEU A 95 8.65 -5.57 0.05
C LEU A 95 9.38 -6.50 1.04
N GLU A 96 10.61 -6.90 0.71
CA GLU A 96 11.47 -7.69 1.61
C GLU A 96 11.86 -6.93 2.89
N GLN A 97 12.07 -5.63 2.82
CA GLN A 97 12.30 -4.82 4.02
C GLN A 97 11.00 -4.58 4.81
N LEU A 98 9.88 -4.36 4.12
CA LEU A 98 8.58 -4.19 4.76
C LEU A 98 8.20 -5.40 5.63
N VAL A 99 8.43 -6.63 5.13
CA VAL A 99 8.19 -7.88 5.90
C VAL A 99 8.92 -7.89 7.25
N LYS A 100 10.12 -7.31 7.32
CA LYS A 100 10.91 -7.24 8.56
C LYS A 100 10.34 -6.24 9.57
N LEU A 101 9.76 -5.13 9.09
CA LEU A 101 9.16 -4.11 9.94
C LEU A 101 7.76 -4.48 10.44
N LEU A 102 7.04 -5.35 9.72
CA LEU A 102 5.71 -5.78 10.12
C LEU A 102 5.78 -6.74 11.31
N SER A 103 5.24 -6.29 12.44
CA SER A 103 5.10 -7.11 13.65
C SER A 103 4.05 -8.21 13.46
N ALA A 104 4.32 -9.39 14.01
CA ALA A 104 3.36 -10.49 14.09
C ALA A 104 2.42 -10.38 15.31
N THR A 105 2.67 -9.46 16.24
CA THR A 105 1.84 -9.28 17.45
C THR A 105 0.61 -8.43 17.20
N ASP A 106 0.67 -7.53 16.21
CA ASP A 106 -0.48 -6.74 15.75
C ASP A 106 -1.23 -7.53 14.66
N PRO A 107 -2.54 -7.82 14.83
CA PRO A 107 -3.29 -8.62 13.87
C PRO A 107 -3.31 -8.06 12.44
N ASN A 108 -3.39 -6.73 12.28
CA ASN A 108 -3.42 -6.09 10.97
C ASN A 108 -2.05 -6.17 10.31
N LYS A 109 -0.98 -5.87 11.04
CA LYS A 109 0.40 -5.99 10.54
C LYS A 109 0.75 -7.45 10.22
N ARG A 110 0.25 -8.41 10.99
CA ARG A 110 0.39 -9.84 10.72
C ARG A 110 -0.27 -10.23 9.39
N LEU A 111 -1.47 -9.73 9.11
CA LEU A 111 -2.15 -9.95 7.84
C LEU A 111 -1.38 -9.31 6.67
N MET A 112 -0.93 -8.07 6.83
CA MET A 112 -0.10 -7.40 5.82
C MET A 112 1.19 -8.17 5.55
N LYS A 113 1.82 -8.71 6.60
CA LYS A 113 3.05 -9.50 6.48
C LYS A 113 2.81 -10.77 5.69
N ALA A 114 1.70 -11.46 5.97
CA ALA A 114 1.30 -12.65 5.25
C ALA A 114 1.09 -12.36 3.76
N GLU A 115 0.40 -11.27 3.43
CA GLU A 115 0.19 -10.86 2.04
C GLU A 115 1.51 -10.52 1.35
N ALA A 116 2.39 -9.77 2.01
CA ALA A 116 3.72 -9.45 1.49
C ALA A 116 4.57 -10.71 1.22
N LEU A 117 4.55 -11.69 2.13
CA LEU A 117 5.24 -12.98 1.96
C LEU A 117 4.68 -13.78 0.78
N ARG A 118 3.34 -13.80 0.63
CA ARG A 118 2.65 -14.43 -0.51
C ARG A 118 3.11 -13.83 -1.84
N GLN A 119 3.13 -12.50 -1.94
CA GLN A 119 3.57 -11.80 -3.15
C GLN A 119 5.07 -11.96 -3.45
N LEU A 120 5.88 -12.26 -2.43
CA LEU A 120 7.28 -12.65 -2.60
C LEU A 120 7.48 -14.12 -3.00
N GLY A 121 6.42 -14.93 -2.98
CA GLY A 121 6.45 -16.39 -3.19
C GLY A 121 6.99 -17.17 -1.99
N ARG A 122 7.10 -16.55 -0.81
CA ARG A 122 7.67 -17.13 0.41
C ARG A 122 6.58 -17.77 1.27
N PHE A 123 5.88 -18.74 0.69
CA PHE A 123 4.70 -19.35 1.30
C PHE A 123 5.00 -20.08 2.62
N GLU A 124 6.18 -20.68 2.74
CA GLU A 124 6.60 -21.42 3.95
C GLU A 124 6.79 -20.50 5.17
N GLU A 125 6.98 -19.18 4.95
CA GLU A 125 7.18 -18.20 6.02
C GLU A 125 5.85 -17.69 6.61
N LEU A 126 4.69 -18.15 6.10
CA LEU A 126 3.37 -17.77 6.58
C LEU A 126 3.05 -18.39 7.94
N GLN A 127 3.08 -17.57 9.00
CA GLN A 127 2.82 -18.05 10.35
C GLN A 127 1.32 -18.16 10.68
N ALA A 128 0.82 -19.37 10.89
CA ALA A 128 -0.49 -19.66 11.49
C ALA A 128 -0.45 -19.56 13.04
N PRO A 129 -1.59 -19.37 13.75
CA PRO A 129 -2.94 -19.04 13.28
C PRO A 129 -3.27 -17.53 13.37
N PHE A 130 -4.13 -17.04 12.48
CA PHE A 130 -4.70 -15.69 12.56
C PHE A 130 -5.81 -15.61 13.61
N PRO A 131 -6.07 -14.45 14.23
CA PRO A 131 -7.18 -14.30 15.18
C PRO A 131 -8.54 -14.63 14.55
N LYS A 132 -9.48 -15.17 15.34
CA LYS A 132 -10.82 -15.58 14.88
C LYS A 132 -11.59 -14.49 14.13
N ALA A 133 -11.38 -13.21 14.47
CA ALA A 133 -11.98 -12.08 13.76
C ALA A 133 -11.60 -12.03 12.27
N PHE A 134 -10.49 -12.66 11.87
CA PHE A 134 -9.97 -12.68 10.51
C PHE A 134 -10.16 -14.03 9.80
N THR A 135 -11.02 -14.93 10.33
CA THR A 135 -11.13 -16.31 9.81
C THR A 135 -11.40 -16.36 8.30
N LYS A 136 -12.32 -15.52 7.78
CA LYS A 136 -12.61 -15.46 6.34
C LYS A 136 -11.39 -15.06 5.49
N VAL A 137 -10.63 -14.07 5.95
CA VAL A 137 -9.42 -13.60 5.26
C VAL A 137 -8.31 -14.64 5.35
N ALA A 138 -8.18 -15.31 6.50
CA ALA A 138 -7.22 -16.38 6.70
C ALA A 138 -7.53 -17.62 5.84
N ASP A 139 -8.81 -17.96 5.66
CA ASP A 139 -9.25 -19.03 4.76
C ASP A 139 -8.92 -18.69 3.30
N TRP A 140 -9.17 -17.45 2.88
CA TRP A 140 -8.82 -16.98 1.53
C TRP A 140 -7.31 -16.99 1.30
N MET A 141 -6.53 -16.50 2.26
CA MET A 141 -5.07 -16.55 2.20
C MET A 141 -4.57 -17.99 2.08
N ARG A 142 -5.13 -18.92 2.86
CA ARG A 142 -4.79 -20.36 2.73
C ARG A 142 -5.06 -20.88 1.32
N ARG A 143 -6.20 -20.51 0.72
CA ARG A 143 -6.52 -20.90 -0.66
C ARG A 143 -5.50 -20.36 -1.67
N LEU A 144 -5.18 -19.07 -1.63
CA LEU A 144 -4.23 -18.47 -2.57
C LEU A 144 -2.83 -19.06 -2.46
N VAL A 145 -2.42 -19.43 -1.24
CA VAL A 145 -1.15 -20.09 -0.96
C VAL A 145 -1.12 -21.48 -1.61
N THR A 146 -2.19 -22.26 -1.45
CA THR A 146 -2.34 -23.56 -2.13
C THR A 146 -2.30 -23.42 -3.65
N GLU A 147 -2.94 -22.38 -4.19
CA GLU A 147 -2.95 -22.09 -5.63
C GLU A 147 -1.63 -21.45 -6.13
N ARG A 148 -0.68 -21.14 -5.23
CA ARG A 148 0.54 -20.38 -5.50
C ARG A 148 0.30 -19.07 -6.26
N ASP A 149 -0.85 -18.45 -6.04
CA ASP A 149 -1.14 -17.13 -6.62
C ASP A 149 -0.31 -16.09 -5.85
N ALA A 150 0.50 -15.31 -6.56
CA ALA A 150 1.34 -14.23 -6.02
C ALA A 150 0.82 -12.83 -6.39
N LEU A 151 -0.28 -12.73 -7.14
CA LEU A 151 -0.87 -11.47 -7.57
C LEU A 151 -1.87 -10.95 -6.53
N VAL A 152 -1.91 -9.64 -6.32
CA VAL A 152 -2.98 -8.98 -5.56
C VAL A 152 -4.22 -8.85 -6.45
N ARG A 153 -5.37 -9.20 -5.89
CA ARG A 153 -6.70 -9.03 -6.51
C ARG A 153 -7.66 -8.44 -5.49
N GLU A 154 -8.68 -7.74 -5.96
CA GLU A 154 -9.73 -7.25 -5.08
C GLU A 154 -10.57 -8.43 -4.54
N LEU A 155 -10.71 -8.49 -3.23
CA LEU A 155 -11.33 -9.59 -2.49
C LEU A 155 -12.85 -9.70 -2.66
N PHE A 156 -13.51 -8.64 -3.15
CA PHE A 156 -14.97 -8.49 -3.12
C PHE A 156 -15.61 -8.25 -4.49
N SER A 157 -14.93 -8.51 -5.62
CA SER A 157 -15.60 -8.43 -6.93
C SER A 157 -16.56 -9.61 -7.20
N LEU A 158 -16.55 -10.66 -6.37
CA LEU A 158 -17.48 -11.78 -6.41
C LEU A 158 -18.77 -11.47 -5.64
N ASN A 159 -19.51 -10.44 -6.07
CA ASN A 159 -20.96 -10.26 -5.80
C ASN A 159 -21.56 -9.27 -6.81
N LYS A 160 -21.31 -9.53 -8.10
CA LYS A 160 -22.15 -9.00 -9.20
C LYS A 160 -22.75 -10.15 -9.98
N THR A 161 -23.52 -10.99 -9.31
CA THR A 161 -24.61 -11.72 -9.98
C THR A 161 -25.83 -10.83 -9.85
N ARG A 162 -26.28 -10.31 -11.01
CA ARG A 162 -27.60 -9.72 -11.19
C ARG A 162 -28.69 -10.72 -10.84
#